data_AF-A0ABD3PM36-F1
#
_entry.id   AF-A0ABD3PM36-F1
#
_cell.length_a   1.000
_cell.length_b   1.000
_cell.length_c   1.000
_cell.angle_alpha   90.00
_cell.angle_beta   90.00
_cell.angle_gamma   90.00
#
_symmetry.space_group_name_H-M   'P 1'
#
loop_
_entity.id
_entity.type
_entity.pdbx_description
1 polymer ?
#
loop_
_entity_poly.entity_id
_entity_poly.type
_entity_poly.pdbx_seq_one_letter_code
_entity_poly.pdbx_strand_id
1 'polypeptide(L)'
;MSILKTLFVATRLLLTSHGVHANTALNNANEDDVDTLVSNLIQWVRDNGGYVNDKIDFRPIEPEDPASPRGVFAKQEIDAGETLAHIPWDLIIKSPERTKGEVEGLSKDDCGVIQETIKVMTASDGNITPYGRYLLSQPQNYTVGFWSKKGQDLFVEMTDNFLPPNGIKDMLGEEFEDICDGDVNDPMTVQAVMLVRARSDWEYLVPVYDMFNHHNGKYNIELRVNPYKSSIKETGYEIIAGRQLQPEEQLYNSYNRCGNCDVWYDWFGTPEIYLNFGFVESFPQRWLFDLARVKVDLLEDSNGQVSVKFLVPPSKKGVDMLRHQLVRLNGLSFRYQSKSAVDIGIRSVEWDSLWQYYDALHAALTYVTSANETLVDDVWIMDDNWWVQEGTTRAEEDEHWVRTTARDEL
;
A
#
# COMPACT_ATOMS: atom_id res chain seq x y z
N MET A 1 -0.47 17.20 -53.76
CA MET A 1 0.70 17.91 -53.22
C MET A 1 0.37 18.30 -51.79
N SER A 2 0.99 17.61 -50.84
CA SER A 2 0.62 17.55 -49.43
C SER A 2 1.01 18.82 -48.69
N ILE A 3 0.06 19.39 -47.93
CA ILE A 3 0.29 20.49 -46.99
C ILE A 3 0.64 19.84 -45.64
N LEU A 4 1.91 19.88 -45.28
CA LEU A 4 2.44 19.45 -43.99
C LEU A 4 1.91 20.40 -42.90
N LYS A 5 1.01 19.92 -42.05
CA LYS A 5 0.66 20.56 -40.77
C LYS A 5 1.58 19.98 -39.70
N THR A 6 2.60 20.73 -39.32
CA THR A 6 3.44 20.43 -38.16
C THR A 6 2.69 20.88 -36.90
N LEU A 7 2.12 19.92 -36.16
CA LEU A 7 1.55 20.16 -34.84
C LEU A 7 2.70 20.01 -33.82
N PHE A 8 3.25 21.15 -33.36
CA PHE A 8 4.12 21.16 -32.19
C PHE A 8 3.25 20.97 -30.95
N VAL A 9 3.21 19.75 -30.41
CA VAL A 9 2.76 19.51 -29.03
C VAL A 9 3.89 20.00 -28.14
N ALA A 10 3.72 21.18 -27.55
CA ALA A 10 4.61 21.68 -26.51
C ALA A 10 4.36 20.85 -25.25
N THR A 11 5.05 19.72 -25.13
CA THR A 11 5.17 18.99 -23.87
C THR A 11 5.97 19.89 -22.92
N ARG A 12 5.27 20.66 -22.07
CA ARG A 12 5.88 21.22 -20.86
C ARG A 12 6.29 20.02 -20.02
N LEU A 13 7.57 19.65 -20.08
CA LEU A 13 8.24 18.98 -18.96
C LEU A 13 8.18 19.97 -17.80
N LEU A 14 7.13 19.87 -16.99
CA LEU A 14 7.22 20.25 -15.60
C LEU A 14 8.17 19.22 -15.00
N LEU A 15 9.40 19.64 -14.72
CA LEU A 15 10.17 19.06 -13.62
C LEU A 15 9.35 19.33 -12.36
N THR A 16 8.34 18.51 -12.11
CA THR A 16 7.82 18.35 -10.76
C THR A 16 8.96 17.70 -10.01
N SER A 17 9.69 18.50 -9.24
CA SER A 17 10.22 17.95 -7.99
C SER A 17 9.03 17.24 -7.36
N HIS A 18 9.09 15.91 -7.28
CA HIS A 18 8.12 15.13 -6.53
C HIS A 18 8.38 15.49 -5.07
N GLY A 19 7.92 16.67 -4.68
CA GLY A 19 7.78 17.04 -3.29
C GLY A 19 6.77 16.05 -2.76
N VAL A 20 7.25 15.12 -1.94
CA VAL A 20 6.39 14.37 -1.03
C VAL A 20 5.70 15.46 -0.22
N HIS A 21 4.47 15.82 -0.59
CA HIS A 21 3.65 16.71 0.22
C HIS A 21 3.29 15.91 1.47
N ALA A 22 4.08 16.10 2.52
CA ALA A 22 3.79 15.57 3.82
C ALA A 22 2.53 16.24 4.35
N ASN A 23 1.46 15.45 4.46
CA ASN A 23 0.18 15.92 4.94
C ASN A 23 0.24 16.10 6.46
N THR A 24 0.27 17.35 6.90
CA THR A 24 0.02 17.74 8.29
C THR A 24 -1.44 17.47 8.66
N ALA A 25 -1.77 16.21 8.98
CA ALA A 25 -2.99 15.87 9.69
C ALA A 25 -2.72 15.92 11.20
N LEU A 26 -3.46 16.83 11.86
CA LEU A 26 -3.48 17.09 13.30
C LEU A 26 -3.55 15.82 14.16
N ASN A 27 -2.40 15.36 14.64
CA ASN A 27 -2.27 14.83 15.99
C ASN A 27 -1.28 15.76 16.71
N ASN A 28 -1.73 16.49 17.74
CA ASN A 28 -0.87 17.33 18.59
C ASN A 28 0.13 16.52 19.44
N ALA A 29 0.52 15.32 19.00
CA ALA A 29 1.71 14.69 19.52
C ALA A 29 2.88 15.57 19.08
N ASN A 30 3.53 16.24 20.03
CA ASN A 30 4.78 16.94 19.75
C ASN A 30 5.71 15.97 18.99
N GLU A 31 6.46 16.45 18.01
CA GLU A 31 7.42 15.61 17.27
C GLU A 31 8.41 14.89 18.21
N ASP A 32 8.82 15.58 19.29
CA ASP A 32 9.58 15.04 20.42
C ASP A 32 8.93 13.77 21.04
N ASP A 33 7.61 13.61 20.89
CA ASP A 33 6.85 12.46 21.36
C ASP A 33 7.07 11.24 20.46
N VAL A 34 7.06 11.38 19.12
CA VAL A 34 7.20 10.20 18.23
C VAL A 34 8.59 9.59 18.32
N ASP A 35 9.66 10.40 18.33
CA ASP A 35 11.02 9.90 18.57
C ASP A 35 11.16 9.21 19.93
N THR A 36 10.51 9.77 20.94
CA THR A 36 10.45 9.19 22.28
C THR A 36 9.69 7.86 22.26
N LEU A 37 8.56 7.76 21.56
CA LEU A 37 7.77 6.54 21.42
C LEU A 37 8.54 5.44 20.69
N VAL A 38 9.23 5.78 19.60
CA VAL A 38 10.07 4.83 18.85
C VAL A 38 11.25 4.36 19.70
N SER A 39 11.94 5.28 20.38
CA SER A 39 13.04 4.93 21.28
C SER A 39 12.59 4.03 22.43
N ASN A 40 11.44 4.33 23.04
CA ASN A 40 10.83 3.51 24.07
C ASN A 40 10.43 2.13 23.56
N LEU A 41 9.92 2.04 22.33
CA LEU A 41 9.59 0.76 21.69
C LEU A 41 10.84 -0.10 21.48
N ILE A 42 11.90 0.48 20.91
CA ILE A 42 13.17 -0.23 20.68
C ILE A 42 13.76 -0.73 22.00
N GLN A 43 13.78 0.12 23.03
CA GLN A 43 14.28 -0.26 24.34
C GLN A 43 13.44 -1.39 24.94
N TRP A 44 12.10 -1.32 24.82
CA TRP A 44 11.21 -2.38 25.29
C TRP A 44 11.42 -3.71 24.55
N VAL A 45 11.63 -3.70 23.24
CA VAL A 45 11.98 -4.90 22.47
C VAL A 45 13.26 -5.53 23.03
N ARG A 46 14.31 -4.73 23.26
CA ARG A 46 15.59 -5.20 23.82
C ARG A 46 15.45 -5.74 25.25
N ASP A 47 14.71 -5.04 26.09
CA ASP A 47 14.48 -5.43 27.49
C ASP A 47 13.69 -6.74 27.62
N ASN A 48 12.93 -7.10 26.59
CA ASN A 48 12.14 -8.33 26.53
C ASN A 48 12.76 -9.41 25.61
N GLY A 49 14.08 -9.38 25.45
CA GLY A 49 14.85 -10.45 24.78
C GLY A 49 14.85 -10.38 23.25
N GLY A 50 14.33 -9.30 22.67
CA GLY A 50 14.48 -9.01 21.26
C GLY A 50 15.80 -8.30 20.95
N TYR A 51 16.01 -8.06 19.67
CA TYR A 51 17.19 -7.37 19.16
C TYR A 51 16.79 -6.36 18.08
N VAL A 52 17.43 -5.20 18.10
CA VAL A 52 17.33 -4.16 17.05
C VAL A 52 18.73 -3.67 16.81
N ASN A 53 19.22 -3.75 15.58
CA ASN A 53 20.61 -3.49 15.23
C ASN A 53 20.98 -2.03 15.54
N ASP A 54 22.09 -1.81 16.25
CA ASP A 54 22.57 -0.45 16.55
C ASP A 54 23.07 0.30 15.32
N LYS A 55 23.19 -0.36 14.17
CA LYS A 55 23.53 0.25 12.87
C LYS A 55 22.33 0.82 12.12
N ILE A 56 21.10 0.69 12.62
CA ILE A 56 19.92 1.32 12.00
C ILE A 56 19.42 2.52 12.80
N ASP A 57 18.72 3.43 12.13
CA ASP A 57 18.10 4.63 12.68
C ASP A 57 16.66 4.78 12.21
N PHE A 58 15.83 5.43 13.02
CA PHE A 58 14.42 5.67 12.73
C PHE A 58 14.18 7.17 12.74
N ARG A 59 13.97 7.77 11.57
CA ARG A 59 13.89 9.23 11.42
C ARG A 59 12.95 9.64 10.28
N PRO A 60 12.49 10.90 10.25
CA PRO A 60 11.76 11.44 9.10
C PRO A 60 12.55 11.25 7.80
N ILE A 61 11.86 10.95 6.69
CA ILE A 61 12.48 10.82 5.36
C ILE A 61 13.08 12.16 4.93
N GLU A 62 12.35 13.25 5.18
CA GLU A 62 12.80 14.62 5.01
C GLU A 62 13.09 15.21 6.39
N PRO A 63 14.36 15.32 6.84
CA PRO A 63 14.70 15.67 8.22
C PRO A 63 14.22 17.06 8.67
N GLU A 64 13.97 17.96 7.72
CA GLU A 64 13.51 19.33 7.98
C GLU A 64 11.98 19.43 8.00
N ASP A 65 11.27 18.34 7.67
CA ASP A 65 9.81 18.29 7.63
C ASP A 65 9.28 17.32 8.70
N PRO A 66 8.74 17.85 9.81
CA PRO A 66 8.26 17.02 10.92
C PRO A 66 7.01 16.19 10.57
N ALA A 67 6.32 16.55 9.48
CA ALA A 67 5.19 15.78 8.96
C ALA A 67 5.65 14.67 8.01
N SER A 68 6.92 14.66 7.60
CA SER A 68 7.45 13.65 6.69
C SER A 68 7.28 12.26 7.27
N PRO A 69 6.85 11.27 6.46
CA PRO A 69 6.81 9.90 6.91
C PRO A 69 8.16 9.48 7.46
N ARG A 70 8.15 8.59 8.45
CA ARG A 70 9.39 8.02 8.99
C ARG A 70 9.86 6.87 8.13
N GLY A 71 11.17 6.68 8.08
CA GLY A 71 11.81 5.51 7.49
C GLY A 71 12.87 4.94 8.40
N VAL A 72 13.34 3.74 8.05
CA VAL A 72 14.47 3.09 8.71
C VAL A 72 15.69 3.27 7.84
N PHE A 73 16.81 3.72 8.41
CA PHE A 73 18.03 4.04 7.66
C PHE A 73 19.25 3.33 8.23
N ALA A 74 20.19 2.96 7.37
CA ALA A 74 21.50 2.48 7.80
C ALA A 74 22.35 3.65 8.29
N LYS A 75 22.85 3.61 9.52
CA LYS A 75 23.85 4.55 10.07
C LYS A 75 25.28 4.17 9.68
N GLN A 76 25.49 2.90 9.39
CA GLN A 76 26.78 2.30 9.06
C GLN A 76 26.59 1.25 7.98
N GLU A 77 27.68 0.74 7.45
CA GLU A 77 27.63 -0.41 6.55
C GLU A 77 27.06 -1.65 7.26
N ILE A 78 26.10 -2.30 6.63
CA ILE A 78 25.44 -3.52 7.12
C ILE A 78 25.69 -4.62 6.09
N ASP A 79 26.21 -5.76 6.55
CA ASP A 79 26.54 -6.87 5.67
C ASP A 79 25.28 -7.61 5.19
N ALA A 80 25.35 -8.22 4.00
CA ALA A 80 24.29 -9.10 3.53
C ALA A 80 24.06 -10.27 4.52
N GLY A 81 22.80 -10.52 4.86
CA GLY A 81 22.37 -11.52 5.84
C GLY A 81 22.52 -11.10 7.31
N GLU A 82 23.06 -9.91 7.58
CA GLU A 82 23.14 -9.35 8.94
C GLU A 82 21.73 -9.10 9.49
N THR A 83 21.50 -9.52 10.74
CA THR A 83 20.22 -9.32 11.41
C THR A 83 19.99 -7.83 11.69
N LEU A 84 18.85 -7.32 11.23
CA LEU A 84 18.40 -5.95 11.42
C LEU A 84 17.53 -5.83 12.66
N ALA A 85 16.62 -6.77 12.85
CA ALA A 85 15.86 -6.92 14.09
C ALA A 85 15.42 -8.36 14.30
N HIS A 86 15.20 -8.72 15.56
CA HIS A 86 14.60 -9.97 15.98
C HIS A 86 13.54 -9.66 17.04
N ILE A 87 12.30 -10.05 16.75
CA ILE A 87 11.14 -9.78 17.60
C ILE A 87 10.66 -11.11 18.20
N PRO A 88 10.79 -11.31 19.52
CA PRO A 88 10.30 -12.51 20.18
C PRO A 88 8.80 -12.68 19.97
N TRP A 89 8.38 -13.95 19.87
CA TRP A 89 6.98 -14.32 19.63
C TRP A 89 6.01 -13.64 20.59
N ASP A 90 6.39 -13.48 21.87
CA ASP A 90 5.54 -12.92 22.91
C ASP A 90 5.33 -11.40 22.79
N LEU A 91 6.11 -10.69 21.94
CA LEU A 91 5.96 -9.26 21.69
C LEU A 91 5.08 -8.96 20.46
N ILE A 92 4.75 -9.97 19.66
CA ILE A 92 3.94 -9.84 18.45
C ILE A 92 2.46 -9.86 18.83
N ILE A 93 1.70 -8.87 18.35
CA ILE A 93 0.23 -8.88 18.44
C ILE A 93 -0.29 -9.82 17.37
N LYS A 94 -1.12 -10.78 17.78
CA LYS A 94 -1.57 -11.92 16.95
C LYS A 94 -2.86 -12.48 17.52
N SER A 95 -3.65 -13.18 16.69
CA SER A 95 -4.85 -13.89 17.16
C SER A 95 -4.49 -14.95 18.22
N PRO A 96 -5.23 -15.04 19.33
CA PRO A 96 -5.05 -16.09 20.33
C PRO A 96 -5.53 -17.46 19.81
N GLU A 97 -6.51 -17.46 18.91
CA GLU A 97 -7.18 -18.64 18.36
C GLU A 97 -6.71 -18.88 16.94
N ARG A 98 -5.44 -19.25 16.75
CA ARG A 98 -4.91 -19.50 15.41
C ARG A 98 -5.68 -20.64 14.72
N THR A 99 -6.52 -20.33 13.76
CA THR A 99 -7.12 -21.30 12.86
C THR A 99 -6.19 -21.53 11.68
N LYS A 100 -5.41 -22.61 11.70
CA LYS A 100 -4.60 -22.98 10.52
C LYS A 100 -5.51 -23.21 9.32
N GLY A 101 -5.41 -22.35 8.31
CA GLY A 101 -5.82 -22.67 6.93
C GLY A 101 -6.99 -21.90 6.34
N GLU A 102 -7.32 -20.69 6.81
CA GLU A 102 -8.25 -19.80 6.08
C GLU A 102 -7.46 -18.72 5.30
N VAL A 103 -7.86 -18.50 4.05
CA VAL A 103 -7.19 -17.65 3.04
C VAL A 103 -7.92 -16.31 2.88
N GLU A 104 -7.22 -15.32 2.31
CA GLU A 104 -7.49 -13.89 2.03
C GLU A 104 -8.90 -13.29 2.28
N GLY A 105 -8.93 -12.16 3.00
CA GLY A 105 -10.11 -11.42 3.47
C GLY A 105 -9.84 -10.85 4.87
N LEU A 106 -10.82 -10.27 5.59
CA LEU A 106 -10.76 -10.34 7.06
C LEU A 106 -11.11 -11.77 7.44
N SER A 107 -10.10 -12.58 7.69
CA SER A 107 -10.28 -13.90 8.29
C SER A 107 -10.74 -13.76 9.74
N LYS A 108 -11.25 -14.84 10.34
CA LYS A 108 -11.43 -14.88 11.80
C LYS A 108 -10.14 -14.59 12.56
N ASP A 109 -9.00 -14.94 11.97
CA ASP A 109 -7.70 -14.62 12.52
C ASP A 109 -7.47 -13.10 12.54
N ASP A 110 -7.86 -12.36 11.50
CA ASP A 110 -7.77 -10.89 11.50
C ASP A 110 -8.66 -10.25 12.58
N CYS A 111 -9.87 -10.76 12.78
CA CYS A 111 -10.73 -10.31 13.88
C CYS A 111 -10.03 -10.46 15.25
N GLY A 112 -9.32 -11.59 15.45
CA GLY A 112 -8.52 -11.83 16.65
C GLY A 112 -7.35 -10.86 16.82
N VAL A 113 -6.65 -10.54 15.73
CA VAL A 113 -5.58 -9.52 15.74
C VAL A 113 -6.13 -8.14 16.05
N ILE A 114 -7.28 -7.76 15.47
CA ILE A 114 -7.96 -6.49 15.74
C ILE A 114 -8.32 -6.38 17.23
N GLN A 115 -8.92 -7.42 17.81
CA GLN A 115 -9.29 -7.43 19.23
C GLN A 115 -8.08 -7.31 20.15
N GLU A 116 -6.98 -8.03 19.87
CA GLU A 116 -5.76 -7.92 20.66
C GLU A 116 -5.08 -6.54 20.47
N THR A 117 -5.22 -5.94 19.29
CA THR A 117 -4.76 -4.57 19.02
C THR A 117 -5.52 -3.56 19.87
N ILE A 118 -6.86 -3.63 19.89
CA ILE A 118 -7.72 -2.79 20.73
C ILE A 118 -7.32 -2.95 22.20
N LYS A 119 -7.16 -4.18 22.68
CA LYS A 119 -6.76 -4.48 24.06
C LYS A 119 -5.42 -3.86 24.44
N VAL A 120 -4.42 -3.94 23.56
CA VAL A 120 -3.11 -3.31 23.78
C VAL A 120 -3.22 -1.79 23.78
N MET A 121 -4.03 -1.20 22.90
CA MET A 121 -4.23 0.25 22.80
C MET A 121 -5.11 0.83 23.93
N THR A 122 -5.96 0.02 24.55
CA THR A 122 -6.91 0.46 25.61
C THR A 122 -6.53 0.00 27.01
N ALA A 123 -5.40 -0.69 27.17
CA ALA A 123 -4.90 -1.08 28.47
C ALA A 123 -4.77 0.12 29.40
N SER A 124 -5.23 -0.02 30.64
CA SER A 124 -5.25 1.06 31.65
C SER A 124 -3.90 1.78 31.77
N ASP A 125 -3.92 3.08 32.00
CA ASP A 125 -2.73 3.93 32.17
C ASP A 125 -1.70 3.27 33.12
N GLY A 126 -0.57 2.85 32.57
CA GLY A 126 0.49 2.09 33.26
C GLY A 126 0.70 0.66 32.73
N ASN A 127 -0.28 0.07 32.07
CA ASN A 127 -0.20 -1.28 31.48
C ASN A 127 -0.09 -1.26 29.96
N ILE A 128 -0.35 -0.13 29.30
CA ILE A 128 -0.13 0.00 27.86
C ILE A 128 1.35 -0.19 27.53
N THR A 129 1.63 -1.11 26.60
CA THR A 129 2.99 -1.39 26.14
C THR A 129 3.51 -0.21 25.31
N PRO A 130 4.84 -0.05 25.18
CA PRO A 130 5.41 0.92 24.26
C PRO A 130 4.92 0.77 22.82
N TYR A 131 4.68 -0.48 22.35
CA TYR A 131 4.08 -0.69 21.03
C TYR A 131 2.63 -0.19 20.97
N GLY A 132 1.81 -0.43 21.99
CA GLY A 132 0.45 0.11 22.05
C GLY A 132 0.39 1.63 22.02
N ARG A 133 1.32 2.31 22.72
CA ARG A 133 1.44 3.78 22.65
C ARG A 133 1.85 4.25 21.26
N TYR A 134 2.78 3.55 20.62
CA TYR A 134 3.18 3.84 19.24
C TYR A 134 2.02 3.65 18.25
N LEU A 135 1.21 2.59 18.41
CA LEU A 135 0.03 2.35 17.57
C LEU A 135 -1.03 3.44 17.77
N LEU A 136 -1.28 3.89 19.00
CA LEU A 136 -2.17 5.01 19.31
C LEU A 136 -1.72 6.33 18.68
N SER A 137 -0.41 6.55 18.53
CA SER A 137 0.12 7.80 17.95
C SER A 137 0.06 7.82 16.42
N GLN A 138 -0.25 6.69 15.78
CA GLN A 138 -0.31 6.64 14.32
C GLN A 138 -1.43 7.55 13.78
N PRO A 139 -1.28 8.10 12.55
CA PRO A 139 -2.33 8.86 11.91
C PRO A 139 -3.64 8.06 11.84
N GLN A 140 -4.77 8.76 11.85
CA GLN A 140 -6.09 8.16 11.72
C GLN A 140 -6.70 8.44 10.36
N ASN A 141 -7.48 7.49 9.85
CA ASN A 141 -8.30 7.63 8.63
C ASN A 141 -7.47 8.10 7.41
N TYR A 142 -6.29 7.52 7.19
CA TYR A 142 -5.43 7.85 6.05
C TYR A 142 -5.66 6.94 4.84
N THR A 143 -6.28 5.77 5.03
CA THR A 143 -6.68 4.86 3.95
C THR A 143 -8.12 5.14 3.48
N VAL A 144 -8.42 4.90 2.20
CA VAL A 144 -9.66 5.35 1.55
C VAL A 144 -10.91 4.78 2.22
N GLY A 145 -10.90 3.51 2.63
CA GLY A 145 -12.04 2.86 3.30
C GLY A 145 -12.43 3.51 4.63
N PHE A 146 -11.54 4.31 5.20
CA PHE A 146 -11.69 4.98 6.50
C PHE A 146 -11.91 6.49 6.36
N TRP A 147 -11.96 7.00 5.13
CA TRP A 147 -12.28 8.41 4.88
C TRP A 147 -13.72 8.74 5.27
N SER A 148 -13.98 10.04 5.40
CA SER A 148 -15.34 10.56 5.48
C SER A 148 -16.19 10.06 4.30
N LYS A 149 -17.49 9.87 4.52
CA LYS A 149 -18.42 9.42 3.46
C LYS A 149 -18.34 10.28 2.19
N LYS A 150 -18.20 11.60 2.34
CA LYS A 150 -18.00 12.53 1.22
C LYS A 150 -16.68 12.31 0.48
N GLY A 151 -15.60 12.03 1.20
CA GLY A 151 -14.31 11.68 0.61
C GLY A 151 -14.39 10.38 -0.19
N GLN A 152 -15.02 9.34 0.37
CA GLN A 152 -15.27 8.08 -0.32
C GLN A 152 -16.15 8.27 -1.57
N ASP A 153 -17.22 9.07 -1.48
CA ASP A 153 -18.11 9.33 -2.62
C ASP A 153 -17.38 10.06 -3.75
N LEU A 154 -16.52 11.04 -3.44
CA LEU A 154 -15.69 11.71 -4.43
C LEU A 154 -14.64 10.77 -5.05
N PHE A 155 -14.05 9.87 -4.25
CA PHE A 155 -13.15 8.84 -4.75
C PHE A 155 -13.88 7.88 -5.71
N VAL A 156 -15.10 7.45 -5.35
CA VAL A 156 -15.93 6.60 -6.22
C VAL A 156 -16.32 7.33 -7.50
N GLU A 157 -16.60 8.64 -7.47
CA GLU A 157 -16.79 9.44 -8.69
C GLU A 157 -15.51 9.43 -9.56
N MET A 158 -14.34 9.50 -8.93
CA MET A 158 -13.05 9.45 -9.63
C MET A 158 -12.81 8.11 -10.29
N THR A 159 -13.10 6.98 -9.65
CA THR A 159 -12.85 5.66 -10.22
C THR A 159 -14.00 5.15 -11.10
N ASP A 160 -15.22 5.64 -10.89
CA ASP A 160 -16.45 5.26 -11.60
C ASP A 160 -16.75 3.75 -11.55
N ASN A 161 -16.18 3.03 -10.57
CA ASN A 161 -16.12 1.56 -10.52
C ASN A 161 -15.49 0.88 -11.74
N PHE A 162 -14.93 1.65 -12.68
CA PHE A 162 -14.26 1.14 -13.89
C PHE A 162 -12.74 1.13 -13.75
N LEU A 163 -12.22 2.11 -13.00
CA LEU A 163 -10.80 2.22 -12.69
C LEU A 163 -10.55 1.66 -11.29
N PRO A 164 -9.36 1.08 -11.06
CA PRO A 164 -9.02 0.55 -9.74
C PRO A 164 -8.71 1.70 -8.75
N PRO A 165 -8.65 1.43 -7.44
CA PRO A 165 -8.97 0.16 -6.80
C PRO A 165 -10.49 -0.05 -6.70
N ASN A 166 -10.90 -1.30 -6.66
CA ASN A 166 -12.27 -1.71 -6.35
C ASN A 166 -12.40 -2.04 -4.85
N GLY A 167 -13.63 -2.26 -4.34
CA GLY A 167 -13.84 -2.83 -2.99
C GLY A 167 -13.71 -1.87 -1.81
N ILE A 168 -13.78 -0.55 -2.03
CA ILE A 168 -13.67 0.45 -0.92
C ILE A 168 -14.71 0.23 0.18
N LYS A 169 -15.92 -0.23 -0.19
CA LYS A 169 -17.03 -0.42 0.74
C LYS A 169 -16.85 -1.63 1.66
N ASP A 170 -15.98 -2.55 1.27
CA ASP A 170 -15.91 -3.88 1.86
C ASP A 170 -15.09 -3.83 3.16
N MET A 171 -14.15 -2.88 3.27
CA MET A 171 -13.21 -2.79 4.40
C MET A 171 -13.82 -2.65 5.80
N LEU A 172 -14.85 -1.81 5.96
CA LEU A 172 -15.50 -1.57 7.26
C LEU A 172 -16.89 -2.19 7.38
N GLY A 173 -17.64 -2.25 6.27
CA GLY A 173 -19.00 -2.78 6.27
C GLY A 173 -18.99 -4.30 6.22
N GLU A 174 -19.03 -4.85 5.00
CA GLU A 174 -19.23 -6.29 4.77
C GLU A 174 -18.15 -7.17 5.41
N GLU A 175 -16.90 -6.71 5.51
CA GLU A 175 -15.85 -7.52 6.13
C GLU A 175 -15.84 -7.36 7.65
N PHE A 176 -15.76 -6.14 8.18
CA PHE A 176 -15.53 -5.97 9.62
C PHE A 176 -16.82 -6.05 10.45
N GLU A 177 -17.87 -5.34 10.03
CA GLU A 177 -19.16 -5.36 10.74
C GLU A 177 -19.77 -6.77 10.69
N ASP A 178 -19.82 -7.40 9.52
CA ASP A 178 -20.51 -8.69 9.38
C ASP A 178 -19.66 -9.90 9.84
N ILE A 179 -18.34 -9.92 9.59
CA ILE A 179 -17.49 -11.08 9.95
C ILE A 179 -17.02 -11.00 11.40
N CYS A 180 -16.63 -9.81 11.86
CA CYS A 180 -16.06 -9.64 13.20
C CYS A 180 -17.08 -9.18 14.27
N ASP A 181 -18.35 -8.95 13.91
CA ASP A 181 -19.37 -8.34 14.78
C ASP A 181 -18.85 -7.01 15.38
N GLY A 182 -18.15 -6.25 14.55
CA GLY A 182 -17.39 -5.08 14.96
C GLY A 182 -18.20 -3.79 15.01
N ASP A 183 -17.99 -2.95 16.03
CA ASP A 183 -18.67 -1.64 16.11
C ASP A 183 -17.93 -0.58 15.28
N VAL A 184 -18.42 -0.34 14.06
CA VAL A 184 -17.92 0.72 13.16
C VAL A 184 -18.16 2.15 13.68
N ASN A 185 -18.92 2.32 14.76
CA ASN A 185 -19.14 3.62 15.40
C ASN A 185 -18.17 3.91 16.54
N ASP A 186 -17.38 2.92 16.99
CA ASP A 186 -16.32 3.12 17.99
C ASP A 186 -15.02 3.56 17.29
N PRO A 187 -14.55 4.81 17.50
CA PRO A 187 -13.35 5.31 16.85
C PRO A 187 -12.09 4.50 17.17
N MET A 188 -12.02 3.89 18.37
CA MET A 188 -10.88 3.05 18.75
C MET A 188 -10.85 1.77 17.93
N THR A 189 -12.01 1.13 17.79
CA THR A 189 -12.19 -0.04 16.94
C THR A 189 -11.85 0.27 15.48
N VAL A 190 -12.40 1.35 14.92
CA VAL A 190 -12.09 1.77 13.54
C VAL A 190 -10.58 2.02 13.34
N GLN A 191 -9.91 2.65 14.30
CA GLN A 191 -8.46 2.85 14.25
C GLN A 191 -7.71 1.52 14.26
N ALA A 192 -8.10 0.57 15.11
CA ALA A 192 -7.46 -0.74 15.18
C ALA A 192 -7.63 -1.53 13.87
N VAL A 193 -8.82 -1.54 13.27
CA VAL A 193 -9.04 -2.19 11.96
C VAL A 193 -8.12 -1.60 10.90
N MET A 194 -8.04 -0.27 10.82
CA MET A 194 -7.17 0.41 9.87
C MET A 194 -5.69 0.04 10.10
N LEU A 195 -5.23 0.03 11.36
CA LEU A 195 -3.86 -0.30 11.69
C LEU A 195 -3.52 -1.74 11.34
N VAL A 196 -4.41 -2.69 11.64
CA VAL A 196 -4.21 -4.09 11.23
C VAL A 196 -4.10 -4.16 9.72
N ARG A 197 -5.07 -3.63 8.96
CA ARG A 197 -5.05 -3.67 7.49
C ARG A 197 -3.79 -3.02 6.87
N ALA A 198 -3.36 -1.88 7.39
CA ALA A 198 -2.26 -1.12 6.80
C ALA A 198 -0.87 -1.49 7.33
N ARG A 199 -0.76 -2.28 8.41
CA ARG A 199 0.53 -2.51 9.08
C ARG A 199 0.79 -3.97 9.44
N SER A 200 -0.22 -4.84 9.41
CA SER A 200 0.02 -6.24 9.70
C SER A 200 0.80 -6.90 8.58
N ASP A 201 1.68 -7.81 8.98
CA ASP A 201 2.25 -8.83 8.13
C ASP A 201 1.32 -10.04 8.21
N TRP A 202 0.31 -10.09 7.33
CA TRP A 202 -0.75 -11.08 7.39
C TRP A 202 -1.46 -11.05 8.76
N GLU A 203 -1.34 -12.12 9.55
CA GLU A 203 -1.94 -12.31 10.87
C GLU A 203 -1.11 -11.70 12.03
N TYR A 204 -0.07 -10.91 11.73
CA TYR A 204 0.89 -10.43 12.73
C TYR A 204 1.06 -8.91 12.68
N LEU A 205 0.83 -8.22 13.80
CA LEU A 205 1.36 -6.88 14.01
C LEU A 205 2.70 -6.99 14.75
N VAL A 206 3.78 -6.76 14.01
CA VAL A 206 5.15 -7.01 14.44
C VAL A 206 5.84 -5.67 14.74
N PRO A 207 6.17 -5.38 16.02
CA PRO A 207 6.92 -4.19 16.37
C PRO A 207 8.21 -4.06 15.55
N VAL A 208 8.60 -2.84 15.20
CA VAL A 208 9.78 -2.51 14.39
C VAL A 208 9.68 -2.96 12.92
N TYR A 209 9.13 -4.13 12.60
CA TYR A 209 8.93 -4.56 11.21
C TYR A 209 7.95 -3.66 10.45
N ASP A 210 6.86 -3.25 11.10
CA ASP A 210 5.87 -2.37 10.48
C ASP A 210 6.37 -0.92 10.24
N MET A 211 7.59 -0.59 10.68
CA MET A 211 8.24 0.70 10.46
C MET A 211 9.06 0.75 9.17
N PHE A 212 9.33 -0.38 8.52
CA PHE A 212 10.05 -0.40 7.25
C PHE A 212 9.09 -0.04 6.11
N ASN A 213 9.44 1.00 5.37
CA ASN A 213 8.62 1.46 4.25
C ASN A 213 8.62 0.47 3.08
N HIS A 214 7.59 0.59 2.26
CA HIS A 214 7.45 -0.14 1.01
C HIS A 214 8.27 0.49 -0.13
N HIS A 215 8.98 -0.32 -0.92
CA HIS A 215 9.45 0.08 -2.26
C HIS A 215 9.76 -1.10 -3.18
N ASN A 216 8.98 -1.28 -4.25
CA ASN A 216 9.13 -2.41 -5.17
C ASN A 216 10.43 -2.46 -6.00
N GLY A 217 11.09 -1.33 -6.22
CA GLY A 217 12.40 -1.27 -6.90
C GLY A 217 13.64 -1.18 -6.00
N LYS A 218 13.48 -1.00 -4.68
CA LYS A 218 14.58 -0.70 -3.75
C LYS A 218 14.54 -1.53 -2.47
N TYR A 219 13.56 -2.43 -2.31
CA TYR A 219 13.52 -3.34 -1.17
C TYR A 219 14.83 -4.10 -1.03
N ASN A 220 15.33 -4.13 0.19
CA ASN A 220 16.68 -4.55 0.52
C ASN A 220 16.75 -5.26 1.88
N ILE A 221 15.59 -5.57 2.47
CA ILE A 221 15.44 -6.42 3.64
C ILE A 221 14.63 -7.67 3.28
N GLU A 222 14.78 -8.72 4.08
CA GLU A 222 14.02 -9.96 3.96
C GLU A 222 13.78 -10.60 5.33
N LEU A 223 12.89 -11.59 5.38
CA LEU A 223 12.67 -12.41 6.58
C LEU A 223 13.57 -13.63 6.53
N ARG A 224 14.29 -13.92 7.62
CA ARG A 224 15.14 -15.12 7.69
C ARG A 224 14.32 -16.41 7.55
N VAL A 225 13.12 -16.42 8.14
CA VAL A 225 12.17 -17.53 8.10
C VAL A 225 10.86 -17.01 7.56
N ASN A 226 10.25 -17.72 6.60
CA ASN A 226 8.92 -17.41 6.11
C ASN A 226 7.88 -17.76 7.21
N PRO A 227 7.20 -16.77 7.81
CA PRO A 227 6.26 -16.99 8.92
C PRO A 227 4.97 -17.72 8.49
N TYR A 228 4.69 -17.77 7.19
CA TYR A 228 3.52 -18.44 6.61
C TYR A 228 3.79 -19.91 6.32
N LYS A 229 5.05 -20.27 6.04
CA LYS A 229 5.45 -21.65 5.74
C LYS A 229 6.03 -22.38 6.96
N SER A 230 6.32 -21.68 8.05
CA SER A 230 6.96 -22.26 9.23
C SER A 230 6.49 -21.60 10.53
N SER A 231 6.48 -22.36 11.63
CA SER A 231 6.17 -21.77 12.93
C SER A 231 7.33 -20.90 13.40
N ILE A 232 7.04 -19.62 13.65
CA ILE A 232 7.99 -18.66 14.22
C ILE A 232 7.88 -18.54 15.75
N LYS A 233 7.19 -19.49 16.41
CA LYS A 233 7.00 -19.45 17.88
C LYS A 233 8.31 -19.56 18.64
N GLU A 234 9.23 -20.40 18.17
CA GLU A 234 10.53 -20.62 18.80
C GLU A 234 11.59 -19.64 18.31
N THR A 235 11.53 -19.27 17.02
CA THR A 235 12.53 -18.41 16.38
C THR A 235 12.22 -16.92 16.52
N GLY A 236 10.98 -16.55 16.83
CA GLY A 236 10.51 -15.17 16.68
C GLY A 236 10.49 -14.71 15.21
N TYR A 237 10.31 -13.41 15.03
CA TYR A 237 10.26 -12.75 13.73
C TYR A 237 11.60 -12.07 13.46
N GLU A 238 12.36 -12.59 12.50
CA GLU A 238 13.74 -12.12 12.23
C GLU A 238 13.85 -11.46 10.86
N ILE A 239 14.28 -10.21 10.88
CA ILE A 239 14.50 -9.34 9.72
C ILE A 239 16.00 -9.26 9.47
N ILE A 240 16.42 -9.49 8.23
CA ILE A 240 17.82 -9.47 7.82
C ILE A 240 18.02 -8.58 6.59
N ALA A 241 19.24 -8.08 6.40
CA ALA A 241 19.58 -7.35 5.18
C ALA A 241 19.69 -8.33 4.00
N GLY A 242 18.92 -8.13 2.92
CA GLY A 242 18.97 -9.00 1.74
C GLY A 242 20.21 -8.76 0.85
N ARG A 243 20.92 -7.64 1.09
CA ARG A 243 22.21 -7.31 0.47
C ARG A 243 23.01 -6.41 1.41
N GLN A 244 24.26 -6.11 1.02
CA GLN A 244 25.02 -5.08 1.70
C GLN A 244 24.31 -3.71 1.58
N LEU A 245 24.22 -2.99 2.70
CA LEU A 245 23.59 -1.68 2.78
C LEU A 245 24.66 -0.63 3.09
N GLN A 246 24.57 0.52 2.43
CA GLN A 246 25.48 1.63 2.65
C GLN A 246 24.94 2.58 3.71
N PRO A 247 25.81 3.36 4.41
CA PRO A 247 25.36 4.43 5.28
C PRO A 247 24.41 5.39 4.56
N GLU A 248 23.43 5.91 5.29
CA GLU A 248 22.33 6.77 4.84
C GLU A 248 21.31 6.11 3.89
N GLU A 249 21.49 4.83 3.54
CA GLU A 249 20.53 4.12 2.72
C GLU A 249 19.26 3.82 3.53
N GLN A 250 18.07 4.07 2.95
CA GLN A 250 16.81 3.65 3.54
C GLN A 250 16.61 2.14 3.35
N LEU A 251 16.13 1.49 4.39
CA LEU A 251 15.78 0.08 4.41
C LEU A 251 14.32 -0.04 4.02
N TYR A 252 14.09 -0.75 2.92
CA TYR A 252 12.77 -0.94 2.35
C TYR A 252 12.38 -2.41 2.39
N ASN A 253 11.13 -2.65 2.73
CA ASN A 253 10.43 -3.89 2.46
C ASN A 253 9.68 -3.79 1.12
N SER A 254 9.17 -4.90 0.61
CA SER A 254 8.11 -4.90 -0.39
C SER A 254 6.89 -5.62 0.17
N TYR A 255 5.70 -5.06 -0.05
CA TYR A 255 4.45 -5.60 0.51
C TYR A 255 3.78 -6.59 -0.45
N ASN A 256 4.14 -6.55 -1.74
CA ASN A 256 3.56 -7.40 -2.79
C ASN A 256 4.60 -8.07 -3.69
N ARG A 257 5.90 -7.76 -3.54
CA ARG A 257 7.01 -8.38 -4.29
C ARG A 257 8.11 -8.94 -3.39
N CYS A 258 7.82 -9.18 -2.11
CA CYS A 258 8.77 -9.85 -1.24
C CYS A 258 8.90 -11.34 -1.59
N GLY A 259 10.02 -11.98 -1.23
CA GLY A 259 10.25 -13.41 -1.51
C GLY A 259 9.29 -14.38 -0.81
N ASN A 260 8.42 -13.87 0.07
CA ASN A 260 7.39 -14.63 0.77
C ASN A 260 5.97 -14.17 0.43
N CYS A 261 5.82 -13.20 -0.48
CA CYS A 261 4.57 -12.55 -0.85
C CYS A 261 3.95 -13.17 -2.11
N ASP A 262 4.24 -14.45 -2.39
CA ASP A 262 3.92 -15.14 -3.66
C ASP A 262 2.44 -14.99 -4.06
N VAL A 263 1.55 -14.93 -3.08
CA VAL A 263 0.10 -14.85 -3.27
C VAL A 263 -0.33 -13.49 -3.85
N TRP A 264 0.21 -12.39 -3.33
CA TRP A 264 -0.19 -11.03 -3.72
C TRP A 264 0.41 -10.57 -5.05
N TYR A 265 1.45 -11.25 -5.54
CA TYR A 265 2.26 -10.76 -6.65
C TYR A 265 1.44 -10.45 -7.90
N ASP A 266 0.47 -11.31 -8.23
CA ASP A 266 -0.22 -11.25 -9.51
C ASP A 266 -1.46 -10.37 -9.54
N TRP A 267 -2.04 -10.04 -8.40
CA TRP A 267 -3.27 -9.25 -8.29
C TRP A 267 -3.15 -7.98 -7.46
N PHE A 268 -1.99 -7.73 -6.86
CA PHE A 268 -1.78 -6.55 -6.03
C PHE A 268 -0.83 -5.56 -6.70
N GLY A 269 -1.33 -4.37 -6.98
CA GLY A 269 -0.55 -3.28 -7.57
C GLY A 269 -0.71 -1.97 -6.83
N THR A 270 -0.37 -0.88 -7.51
CA THR A 270 -0.46 0.48 -6.99
C THR A 270 -1.86 0.87 -6.53
N PRO A 271 -2.95 0.46 -7.21
CA PRO A 271 -4.29 0.71 -6.69
C PRO A 271 -4.56 0.06 -5.33
N GLU A 272 -4.19 -1.22 -5.18
CA GLU A 272 -4.43 -1.95 -3.95
C GLU A 272 -3.48 -1.49 -2.83
N ILE A 273 -2.24 -1.10 -3.17
CA ILE A 273 -1.33 -0.45 -2.23
C ILE A 273 -1.95 0.85 -1.70
N TYR A 274 -2.50 1.67 -2.59
CA TYR A 274 -3.17 2.90 -2.21
C TYR A 274 -4.40 2.67 -1.34
N LEU A 275 -5.22 1.67 -1.70
CA LEU A 275 -6.41 1.33 -0.95
C LEU A 275 -6.08 0.86 0.48
N ASN A 276 -5.14 -0.08 0.63
CA ASN A 276 -4.85 -0.76 1.89
C ASN A 276 -3.85 0.00 2.77
N PHE A 277 -2.91 0.74 2.19
CA PHE A 277 -1.83 1.39 2.92
C PHE A 277 -1.88 2.92 2.85
N GLY A 278 -2.77 3.50 2.02
CA GLY A 278 -3.02 4.94 2.00
C GLY A 278 -1.91 5.79 1.38
N PHE A 279 -1.07 5.19 0.52
CA PHE A 279 -0.05 5.91 -0.24
C PHE A 279 0.05 5.40 -1.67
N VAL A 280 0.54 6.25 -2.58
CA VAL A 280 0.85 5.85 -3.95
C VAL A 280 2.29 5.38 -4.05
N GLU A 281 2.51 4.19 -4.61
CA GLU A 281 3.86 3.67 -4.84
C GLU A 281 4.72 4.64 -5.68
N SER A 282 6.00 4.76 -5.32
CA SER A 282 7.02 5.25 -6.26
C SER A 282 7.28 4.22 -7.36
N PHE A 283 7.88 4.61 -8.48
CA PHE A 283 8.26 3.65 -9.51
C PHE A 283 9.27 2.59 -8.98
N PRO A 284 9.16 1.33 -9.43
CA PRO A 284 8.21 0.80 -10.39
C PRO A 284 6.80 0.65 -9.82
N GLN A 285 5.80 0.98 -10.64
CA GLN A 285 4.37 0.86 -10.29
C GLN A 285 3.74 -0.28 -11.08
N ARG A 286 2.82 -1.02 -10.47
CA ARG A 286 2.02 -2.05 -11.15
C ARG A 286 0.57 -1.62 -11.23
N TRP A 287 -0.02 -1.68 -12.42
CA TRP A 287 -1.41 -1.29 -12.64
C TRP A 287 -2.20 -2.45 -13.23
N LEU A 288 -3.33 -2.75 -12.58
CA LEU A 288 -4.29 -3.76 -13.00
C LEU A 288 -5.61 -3.07 -13.35
N PHE A 289 -5.94 -3.04 -14.65
CA PHE A 289 -7.19 -2.51 -15.14
C PHE A 289 -8.10 -3.66 -15.56
N ASP A 290 -8.78 -4.25 -14.58
CA ASP A 290 -9.46 -5.53 -14.74
C ASP A 290 -10.48 -5.55 -15.87
N LEU A 291 -11.39 -4.56 -15.88
CA LEU A 291 -12.41 -4.45 -16.93
C LEU A 291 -11.81 -4.19 -18.31
N ALA A 292 -10.59 -3.65 -18.37
CA ALA A 292 -9.87 -3.41 -19.62
C ALA A 292 -9.06 -4.63 -20.07
N ARG A 293 -8.90 -5.62 -19.18
CA ARG A 293 -7.94 -6.71 -19.32
C ARG A 293 -6.54 -6.21 -19.67
N VAL A 294 -6.09 -5.18 -18.95
CA VAL A 294 -4.76 -4.59 -19.11
C VAL A 294 -4.02 -4.67 -17.78
N LYS A 295 -2.86 -5.32 -17.80
CA LYS A 295 -1.92 -5.42 -16.67
C LYS A 295 -0.55 -4.92 -17.12
N VAL A 296 -0.02 -3.92 -16.45
CA VAL A 296 1.25 -3.27 -16.83
C VAL A 296 2.14 -3.00 -15.62
N ASP A 297 3.45 -3.03 -15.84
CA ASP A 297 4.44 -2.40 -14.98
C ASP A 297 4.92 -1.10 -15.64
N LEU A 298 4.92 -0.01 -14.88
CA LEU A 298 5.53 1.26 -15.25
C LEU A 298 6.91 1.33 -14.61
N LEU A 299 7.94 1.44 -15.44
CA LEU A 299 9.34 1.37 -15.01
C LEU A 299 10.02 2.70 -15.33
N GLU A 300 10.56 3.35 -14.32
CA GLU A 300 11.37 4.57 -14.47
C GLU A 300 12.86 4.23 -14.58
N ASP A 301 13.52 4.78 -15.59
CA ASP A 301 14.97 4.63 -15.75
C ASP A 301 15.76 5.67 -14.94
N SER A 302 17.09 5.59 -14.98
CA SER A 302 17.96 6.54 -14.27
C SER A 302 17.85 8.00 -14.75
N ASN A 303 17.18 8.26 -15.88
CA ASN A 303 16.95 9.59 -16.44
C ASN A 303 15.55 10.12 -16.12
N GLY A 304 14.74 9.37 -15.34
CA GLY A 304 13.34 9.70 -15.09
C GLY A 304 12.42 9.39 -16.28
N GLN A 305 12.89 8.64 -17.28
CA GLN A 305 12.05 8.20 -18.39
C GLN A 305 11.25 6.98 -17.98
N VAL A 306 9.92 7.09 -18.07
CA VAL A 306 9.01 5.98 -17.78
C VAL A 306 8.75 5.17 -19.05
N SER A 307 8.86 3.85 -18.92
CA SER A 307 8.50 2.86 -19.94
C SER A 307 7.35 1.98 -19.47
N VAL A 308 6.55 1.51 -20.41
CA VAL A 308 5.41 0.60 -20.14
C VAL A 308 5.83 -0.81 -20.50
N LYS A 309 5.79 -1.72 -19.52
CA LYS A 309 5.93 -3.16 -19.73
C LYS A 309 4.56 -3.81 -19.60
N PHE A 310 3.96 -4.20 -20.72
CA PHE A 310 2.74 -4.99 -20.70
C PHE A 310 3.02 -6.40 -20.21
N LEU A 311 2.29 -6.82 -19.17
CA LEU A 311 2.38 -8.17 -18.61
C LEU A 311 1.39 -9.13 -19.29
N VAL A 312 0.40 -8.57 -19.99
CA VAL A 312 -0.53 -9.26 -20.88
C VAL A 312 -0.61 -8.49 -22.20
N PRO A 313 -0.74 -9.15 -23.36
CA PRO A 313 -0.88 -8.45 -24.63
C PRO A 313 -2.09 -7.51 -24.63
N PRO A 314 -1.90 -6.19 -24.89
CA PRO A 314 -3.00 -5.24 -24.85
C PRO A 314 -3.92 -5.45 -26.05
N SER A 315 -5.24 -5.35 -25.79
CA SER A 315 -6.25 -5.39 -26.85
C SER A 315 -6.66 -4.01 -27.32
N LYS A 316 -7.18 -3.92 -28.55
CA LYS A 316 -7.71 -2.65 -29.06
C LYS A 316 -8.89 -2.18 -28.19
N LYS A 317 -9.79 -3.09 -27.85
CA LYS A 317 -10.95 -2.81 -26.99
C LYS A 317 -10.53 -2.28 -25.61
N GLY A 318 -9.58 -2.94 -24.95
CA GLY A 318 -9.08 -2.53 -23.63
C GLY A 318 -8.44 -1.16 -23.65
N VAL A 319 -7.52 -0.91 -24.59
CA VAL A 319 -6.83 0.39 -24.71
C VAL A 319 -7.81 1.51 -25.08
N ASP A 320 -8.78 1.27 -25.96
CA ASP A 320 -9.81 2.26 -26.29
C ASP A 320 -10.70 2.58 -25.07
N MET A 321 -11.01 1.60 -24.22
CA MET A 321 -11.74 1.85 -22.98
C MET A 321 -10.93 2.73 -22.02
N LEU A 322 -9.63 2.45 -21.85
CA LEU A 322 -8.75 3.28 -21.01
C LEU A 322 -8.61 4.71 -21.54
N ARG A 323 -8.61 4.92 -22.87
CA ARG A 323 -8.65 6.26 -23.47
C ARG A 323 -9.91 7.03 -23.10
N HIS A 324 -11.07 6.37 -23.14
CA HIS A 324 -12.33 7.00 -22.72
C HIS A 324 -12.30 7.39 -21.24
N GLN A 325 -11.76 6.52 -20.38
CA GLN A 325 -11.60 6.80 -18.95
C GLN A 325 -10.63 7.96 -18.69
N LEU A 326 -9.53 8.07 -19.45
CA LEU A 326 -8.62 9.22 -19.37
C LEU A 326 -9.33 10.54 -19.70
N VAL A 327 -10.18 10.57 -20.74
CA VAL A 327 -11.00 11.75 -21.07
C VAL A 327 -11.98 12.08 -19.94
N ARG A 328 -12.62 11.08 -19.34
CA ARG A 328 -13.52 11.27 -18.20
C ARG A 328 -12.79 11.88 -16.99
N LEU A 329 -11.61 11.36 -16.65
CA LEU A 329 -10.78 11.87 -15.55
C LEU A 329 -10.34 13.33 -15.77
N ASN A 330 -10.04 13.71 -17.01
CA ASN A 330 -9.77 15.12 -17.35
C ASN A 330 -10.99 16.01 -17.04
N GLY A 331 -12.20 15.52 -17.36
CA GLY A 331 -13.44 16.20 -17.04
C GLY A 331 -13.69 16.33 -15.54
N LEU A 332 -13.30 15.33 -14.75
CA LEU A 332 -13.37 15.38 -13.28
C LEU A 332 -12.40 16.42 -12.72
N SER A 333 -11.14 16.42 -13.16
CA SER A 333 -10.16 17.43 -12.75
C SER A 333 -10.64 18.85 -13.07
N PHE A 334 -11.20 19.09 -14.25
CA PHE A 334 -11.78 20.38 -14.59
C PHE A 334 -12.88 20.84 -13.60
N ARG A 335 -13.70 19.92 -13.06
CA ARG A 335 -14.75 20.25 -12.09
C ARG A 335 -14.23 20.56 -10.69
N TYR A 336 -13.13 19.94 -10.28
CA TYR A 336 -12.71 19.91 -8.88
C TYR A 336 -11.35 20.54 -8.60
N GLN A 337 -10.42 20.59 -9.56
CA GLN A 337 -9.05 21.06 -9.34
C GLN A 337 -8.97 22.56 -8.96
N SER A 338 -9.99 23.34 -9.30
CA SER A 338 -10.10 24.76 -8.88
C SER A 338 -10.69 24.95 -7.48
N LYS A 339 -11.12 23.87 -6.83
CA LYS A 339 -11.71 23.88 -5.49
C LYS A 339 -10.68 23.48 -4.45
N SER A 340 -11.02 23.67 -3.18
CA SER A 340 -10.24 23.21 -2.02
C SER A 340 -10.97 22.08 -1.27
N ALA A 341 -10.24 21.40 -0.38
CA ALA A 341 -10.82 20.44 0.57
C ALA A 341 -12.00 21.04 1.35
N VAL A 342 -11.88 22.31 1.75
CA VAL A 342 -12.92 23.05 2.49
C VAL A 342 -14.17 23.27 1.63
N ASP A 343 -14.03 23.61 0.35
CA ASP A 343 -15.15 23.83 -0.56
C ASP A 343 -15.99 22.56 -0.78
N ILE A 344 -15.33 21.40 -0.75
CA ILE A 344 -15.98 20.09 -0.86
C ILE A 344 -16.49 19.59 0.49
N GLY A 345 -15.91 20.09 1.58
CA GLY A 345 -16.24 19.67 2.94
C GLY A 345 -15.67 18.29 3.25
N ILE A 346 -14.42 18.04 2.85
CA ILE A 346 -13.61 16.88 3.25
C ILE A 346 -12.33 17.33 3.95
N ARG A 347 -11.61 16.41 4.59
CA ARG A 347 -10.34 16.73 5.29
C ARG A 347 -9.23 16.97 4.26
N SER A 348 -8.24 17.79 4.60
CA SER A 348 -7.08 18.05 3.72
C SER A 348 -6.34 16.75 3.37
N VAL A 349 -6.08 15.88 4.35
CA VAL A 349 -5.43 14.59 4.11
C VAL A 349 -6.17 13.71 3.10
N GLU A 350 -7.51 13.71 3.10
CA GLU A 350 -8.31 12.97 2.12
C GLU A 350 -8.19 13.61 0.72
N TRP A 351 -8.23 14.94 0.67
CA TRP A 351 -8.10 15.70 -0.56
C TRP A 351 -6.73 15.54 -1.21
N ASP A 352 -5.67 15.68 -0.44
CA ASP A 352 -4.30 15.62 -0.92
C ASP A 352 -3.96 14.18 -1.38
N SER A 353 -4.39 13.17 -0.61
CA SER A 353 -4.26 11.76 -1.00
C SER A 353 -5.06 11.43 -2.26
N LEU A 354 -6.30 11.95 -2.39
CA LEU A 354 -7.12 11.78 -3.59
C LEU A 354 -6.40 12.29 -4.85
N TRP A 355 -5.80 13.49 -4.78
CA TRP A 355 -5.10 14.06 -5.92
C TRP A 355 -3.76 13.38 -6.21
N GLN A 356 -3.05 12.92 -5.17
CA GLN A 356 -1.86 12.08 -5.36
C GLN A 356 -2.20 10.83 -6.18
N TYR A 357 -3.30 10.14 -5.83
CA TYR A 357 -3.76 8.97 -6.58
C TYR A 357 -4.30 9.33 -7.97
N TYR A 358 -5.04 10.44 -8.10
CA TYR A 358 -5.50 10.95 -9.40
C TYR A 358 -4.31 11.14 -10.36
N ASP A 359 -3.25 11.81 -9.93
CA ASP A 359 -2.10 12.12 -10.78
C ASP A 359 -1.39 10.84 -11.23
N ALA A 360 -1.24 9.87 -10.34
CA ALA A 360 -0.62 8.58 -10.65
C ALA A 360 -1.48 7.74 -11.61
N LEU A 361 -2.78 7.65 -11.36
CA LEU A 361 -3.73 6.95 -12.23
C LEU A 361 -3.81 7.60 -13.62
N HIS A 362 -3.85 8.93 -13.67
CA HIS A 362 -3.86 9.70 -14.92
C HIS A 362 -2.57 9.47 -15.72
N ALA A 363 -1.40 9.53 -15.05
CA ALA A 363 -0.12 9.23 -15.66
C ALA A 363 -0.10 7.79 -16.21
N ALA A 364 -0.55 6.81 -15.43
CA ALA A 364 -0.62 5.42 -15.86
C ALA A 364 -1.48 5.24 -17.12
N LEU A 365 -2.69 5.78 -17.13
CA LEU A 365 -3.57 5.76 -18.30
C LEU A 365 -2.94 6.46 -19.51
N THR A 366 -2.25 7.58 -19.30
CA THR A 366 -1.55 8.32 -20.35
C THR A 366 -0.44 7.49 -20.98
N TYR A 367 0.41 6.87 -20.14
CA TYR A 367 1.49 6.01 -20.60
C TYR A 367 0.95 4.79 -21.36
N VAL A 368 -0.02 4.06 -20.78
CA VAL A 368 -0.60 2.86 -21.38
C VAL A 368 -1.26 3.16 -22.72
N THR A 369 -2.03 4.23 -22.82
CA THR A 369 -2.80 4.54 -24.04
C THR A 369 -1.96 5.15 -25.16
N SER A 370 -0.77 5.64 -24.83
CA SER A 370 0.20 6.22 -25.76
C SER A 370 1.31 5.24 -26.16
N ALA A 371 1.39 4.07 -25.51
CA ALA A 371 2.38 3.05 -25.82
C ALA A 371 2.20 2.51 -27.25
N ASN A 372 3.31 2.36 -27.97
CA ASN A 372 3.33 1.87 -29.34
C ASN A 372 3.46 0.33 -29.38
N GLU A 373 2.48 -0.35 -28.80
CA GLU A 373 2.42 -1.82 -28.78
C GLU A 373 1.54 -2.38 -29.89
N THR A 374 1.83 -3.61 -30.29
CA THR A 374 0.95 -4.35 -31.20
C THR A 374 -0.30 -4.80 -30.43
N LEU A 375 -1.47 -4.29 -30.84
CA LEU A 375 -2.73 -4.62 -30.20
C LEU A 375 -3.26 -5.95 -30.72
N VAL A 376 -3.58 -6.87 -29.80
CA VAL A 376 -4.14 -8.20 -30.11
C VAL A 376 -5.35 -8.47 -29.23
N ASP A 377 -6.42 -9.02 -29.80
CA ASP A 377 -7.67 -9.25 -29.06
C ASP A 377 -7.69 -10.61 -28.32
N ASP A 378 -6.56 -11.32 -28.29
CA ASP A 378 -6.41 -12.64 -27.66
C ASP A 378 -6.73 -12.62 -26.15
N VAL A 379 -6.53 -11.50 -25.45
CA VAL A 379 -6.85 -11.40 -24.03
C VAL A 379 -8.35 -11.58 -23.74
N TRP A 380 -9.23 -11.38 -24.72
CA TRP A 380 -10.67 -11.57 -24.56
C TRP A 380 -11.13 -13.02 -24.74
N ILE A 381 -10.30 -13.86 -25.36
CA ILE A 381 -10.55 -15.30 -25.43
C ILE A 381 -9.96 -16.05 -24.23
N MET A 382 -9.12 -15.38 -23.44
CA MET A 382 -8.68 -15.89 -22.14
C MET A 382 -9.90 -15.98 -21.21
N ASP A 383 -9.89 -17.00 -20.36
CA ASP A 383 -10.84 -17.12 -19.26
C ASP A 383 -10.60 -16.02 -18.21
N ASP A 384 -11.22 -16.18 -17.06
CA ASP A 384 -10.95 -15.33 -15.90
C ASP A 384 -9.56 -15.62 -15.32
N ASN A 385 -8.57 -16.17 -16.04
CA ASN A 385 -7.18 -16.26 -15.57
C ASN A 385 -6.24 -15.42 -16.44
N TRP A 386 -6.77 -14.44 -17.17
CA TRP A 386 -5.99 -13.60 -18.10
C TRP A 386 -4.80 -12.87 -17.44
N TRP A 387 -4.79 -12.73 -16.11
CA TRP A 387 -3.74 -12.05 -15.34
C TRP A 387 -2.51 -12.90 -14.98
N VAL A 388 -2.55 -14.24 -15.12
CA VAL A 388 -1.54 -15.20 -14.59
C VAL A 388 -0.31 -15.37 -15.51
N GLN A 389 0.04 -14.37 -16.32
CA GLN A 389 1.04 -14.55 -17.40
C GLN A 389 2.51 -14.28 -17.00
N GLU A 390 2.88 -14.27 -15.71
CA GLU A 390 4.29 -14.25 -15.27
C GLU A 390 4.92 -15.66 -15.08
N GLY A 391 4.34 -16.69 -15.73
CA GLY A 391 4.95 -18.03 -15.77
C GLY A 391 4.78 -18.84 -14.49
N THR A 392 3.94 -18.37 -13.58
CA THR A 392 3.52 -19.05 -12.34
C THR A 392 2.24 -19.85 -12.54
N THR A 393 2.02 -20.84 -11.67
CA THR A 393 0.91 -21.79 -11.70
C THR A 393 -0.46 -21.11 -11.58
N ARG A 394 -1.48 -21.66 -12.25
CA ARG A 394 -2.90 -21.25 -12.16
C ARG A 394 -3.30 -20.94 -10.70
N ALA A 395 -4.02 -19.85 -10.50
CA ALA A 395 -4.76 -19.65 -9.27
C ALA A 395 -5.84 -20.74 -9.12
N GLU A 396 -6.03 -21.25 -7.90
CA GLU A 396 -7.16 -22.14 -7.59
C GLU A 396 -8.44 -21.29 -7.43
N GLU A 397 -9.60 -21.87 -7.78
CA GLU A 397 -10.80 -21.21 -8.33
C GLU A 397 -11.56 -20.17 -7.45
N ASP A 398 -11.13 -19.80 -6.24
CA ASP A 398 -11.98 -19.07 -5.27
C ASP A 398 -11.37 -17.81 -4.60
N GLU A 399 -10.20 -17.30 -5.03
CA GLU A 399 -9.44 -16.25 -4.30
C GLU A 399 -9.44 -14.87 -4.99
N HIS A 400 -10.59 -14.40 -5.53
CA HIS A 400 -10.57 -13.28 -6.48
C HIS A 400 -11.50 -12.11 -6.15
N TRP A 401 -10.88 -10.94 -5.91
CA TRP A 401 -11.53 -9.61 -5.89
C TRP A 401 -11.59 -8.94 -7.27
N VAL A 402 -11.05 -9.61 -8.29
CA VAL A 402 -11.20 -9.17 -9.69
C VAL A 402 -12.67 -9.28 -10.05
N ARG A 403 -13.30 -8.16 -10.42
CA ARG A 403 -14.69 -8.19 -10.89
C ARG A 403 -14.77 -9.14 -12.09
N THR A 404 -15.48 -10.25 -11.90
CA THR A 404 -15.87 -11.10 -13.02
C THR A 404 -16.59 -10.21 -14.01
N THR A 405 -16.00 -10.05 -15.20
CA THR A 405 -16.72 -9.36 -16.28
C THR A 405 -17.79 -10.33 -16.71
N ALA A 406 -19.02 -10.15 -16.22
CA ALA A 406 -20.14 -10.95 -16.69
C ALA A 406 -20.15 -10.87 -18.22
N ARG A 407 -20.07 -12.03 -18.89
CA ARG A 407 -20.01 -12.12 -20.36
C ARG A 407 -21.13 -11.34 -21.05
N ASP A 408 -22.23 -11.12 -20.33
CA ASP A 408 -23.46 -10.50 -20.81
C ASP A 408 -23.57 -9.00 -20.48
N GLU A 409 -22.62 -8.40 -19.76
CA GLU A 409 -22.56 -6.95 -19.46
C GLU A 409 -21.65 -6.15 -20.42
N LEU A 410 -21.10 -6.83 -21.45
CA LEU A 410 -20.27 -6.29 -22.53
C LEU A 410 -20.99 -6.28 -23.88
#